data_AF-A0A0M0HSY3-F1
#
_entry.id   AF-A0A0M0HSY3-F1
#
_cell.length_a   1.000
_cell.length_b   1.000
_cell.length_c   1.000
_cell.angle_alpha   90.00
_cell.angle_beta   90.00
_cell.angle_gamma   90.00
#
_symmetry.space_group_name_H-M   'P 1'
#
loop_
_entity.id
_entity.type
_entity.pdbx_description
1 polymer ?
#
loop_
_entity_poly.entity_id
_entity_poly.type
_entity_poly.pdbx_seq_one_letter_code
_entity_poly.pdbx_strand_id
1 'polypeptide(L)'
;MRLFTTIALMLMLTACVSQGKYSEEVMYDMASLLKDVTQAVDGELKFGDTTGLTNAEVIENATSSNPEQLVKLPDLAKEGNVSNYRIISEFQGDNAVMLICDGDIALMEDVGCNTAFDSGYWHAPQPNSCQITLDAAKICSN
;
A
#
# COMPACT_ATOMS: atom_id res chain seq x y z
N MET A 1 -38.51 -23.07 -31.87
CA MET A 1 -37.04 -22.89 -31.95
C MET A 1 -36.60 -21.43 -31.88
N ARG A 2 -37.23 -20.48 -32.59
CA ARG A 2 -36.83 -19.05 -32.54
C ARG A 2 -36.97 -18.36 -31.16
N LEU A 3 -37.94 -18.80 -30.34
CA LEU A 3 -38.18 -18.24 -28.99
C LEU A 3 -37.11 -18.66 -27.96
N PHE A 4 -36.57 -19.87 -28.08
CA PHE A 4 -35.51 -20.35 -27.17
C PHE A 4 -34.17 -19.67 -27.45
N THR A 5 -33.87 -19.38 -28.72
CA THR A 5 -32.68 -18.62 -29.13
C THR A 5 -32.71 -17.16 -28.65
N THR A 6 -33.89 -16.54 -28.55
CA THR A 6 -34.01 -15.15 -28.04
C THR A 6 -33.83 -15.04 -26.53
N ILE A 7 -34.28 -16.05 -25.76
CA ILE A 7 -34.13 -16.08 -24.30
C ILE A 7 -32.66 -16.31 -23.90
N ALA A 8 -31.95 -17.19 -24.63
CA ALA A 8 -30.53 -17.45 -24.37
C ALA A 8 -29.62 -16.22 -24.62
N LEU A 9 -30.01 -15.34 -25.54
CA LEU A 9 -29.24 -14.12 -25.86
C LEU A 9 -29.45 -13.00 -24.82
N MET A 10 -30.60 -12.94 -24.16
CA MET A 10 -30.89 -11.94 -23.12
C MET A 10 -30.18 -12.22 -21.78
N LEU A 11 -29.84 -13.48 -21.49
CA LEU A 11 -29.16 -13.87 -20.24
C LEU A 11 -27.67 -13.50 -20.20
N MET A 12 -27.06 -13.13 -21.34
CA MET A 12 -25.64 -12.76 -21.42
C MET A 12 -25.37 -11.27 -21.15
N LEU A 13 -26.40 -10.44 -20.94
CA LEU A 13 -26.26 -8.99 -20.80
C LEU A 13 -26.19 -8.48 -19.35
N THR A 14 -26.20 -9.36 -18.35
CA THR A 14 -26.07 -8.98 -16.94
C THR A 14 -24.70 -9.35 -16.37
N ALA A 15 -23.62 -8.98 -17.07
CA ALA A 15 -22.32 -8.88 -16.43
C ALA A 15 -22.23 -7.49 -15.78
N CYS A 16 -22.72 -7.37 -14.54
CA CYS A 16 -22.40 -6.22 -13.71
C CYS A 16 -20.90 -6.29 -13.37
N VAL A 17 -20.07 -5.64 -14.18
CA VAL A 17 -18.72 -5.26 -13.74
C VAL A 17 -18.91 -4.19 -12.67
N SER A 18 -18.88 -4.62 -11.40
CA SER A 18 -18.65 -3.73 -10.27
C SER A 18 -17.21 -3.25 -10.39
N GLN A 19 -16.97 -2.13 -11.07
CA GLN A 19 -15.65 -1.51 -11.09
C GLN A 19 -15.40 -0.91 -9.71
N GLY A 20 -14.36 -1.41 -9.02
CA GLY A 20 -13.94 -0.88 -7.73
C GLY A 20 -13.53 0.59 -7.82
N LYS A 21 -13.56 1.31 -6.69
CA LYS A 21 -13.13 2.71 -6.62
C LYS A 21 -11.67 2.89 -7.10
N TYR A 22 -10.82 1.94 -6.72
CA TYR A 22 -9.39 1.94 -7.03
C TYR A 22 -9.07 0.96 -8.17
N SER A 23 -8.01 1.24 -8.93
CA SER A 23 -7.51 0.31 -9.95
C SER A 23 -6.76 -0.84 -9.27
N GLU A 24 -7.29 -2.06 -9.34
CA GLU A 24 -6.71 -3.25 -8.69
C GLU A 24 -5.25 -3.49 -9.10
N GLU A 25 -4.94 -3.44 -10.39
CA GLU A 25 -3.58 -3.62 -10.92
C GLU A 25 -2.60 -2.61 -10.30
N VAL A 26 -2.99 -1.33 -10.31
CA VAL A 26 -2.15 -0.25 -9.79
C VAL A 26 -2.00 -0.35 -8.27
N MET A 27 -3.03 -0.80 -7.54
CA MET A 27 -2.92 -1.01 -6.10
C MET A 27 -1.93 -2.12 -5.75
N TYR A 28 -1.85 -3.19 -6.55
CA TYR A 28 -0.83 -4.22 -6.37
C TYR A 28 0.58 -3.72 -6.67
N ASP A 29 0.76 -2.89 -7.70
CA ASP A 29 2.05 -2.26 -7.99
C ASP A 29 2.48 -1.32 -6.85
N MET A 30 1.54 -0.53 -6.32
CA MET A 30 1.78 0.32 -5.15
C MET A 30 2.12 -0.50 -3.90
N ALA A 31 1.42 -1.61 -3.64
CA ALA A 31 1.69 -2.48 -2.51
C ALA A 31 3.09 -3.10 -2.58
N SER A 32 3.50 -3.57 -3.77
CA SER A 32 4.86 -4.08 -3.98
C SER A 32 5.91 -3.01 -3.71
N LEU A 33 5.67 -1.78 -4.17
CA LEU A 33 6.62 -0.69 -4.01
C LEU A 33 6.69 -0.18 -2.58
N LEU A 34 5.54 -0.07 -1.90
CA LEU A 34 5.48 0.28 -0.47
C LEU A 34 6.25 -0.74 0.37
N LYS A 35 6.09 -2.03 0.07
CA LYS A 35 6.82 -3.10 0.74
C LYS A 35 8.32 -2.94 0.58
N ASP A 36 8.82 -2.77 -0.64
CA ASP A 36 10.26 -2.61 -0.89
C ASP A 36 10.83 -1.40 -0.13
N VAL A 37 10.10 -0.28 -0.12
CA VAL A 37 10.48 0.91 0.64
C VAL A 37 10.47 0.64 2.15
N THR A 38 9.42 0.02 2.68
CA THR A 38 9.29 -0.27 4.10
C THR A 38 10.39 -1.22 4.57
N GLN A 39 10.72 -2.25 3.78
CA GLN A 39 11.84 -3.15 4.04
C GLN A 39 13.20 -2.44 4.01
N ALA A 40 13.42 -1.52 3.08
CA ALA A 40 14.64 -0.73 3.03
C ALA A 40 14.81 0.14 4.29
N VAL A 41 13.73 0.80 4.72
CA VAL A 41 13.72 1.63 5.94
C VAL A 41 13.93 0.78 7.19
N ASP A 42 13.29 -0.39 7.29
CA ASP A 42 13.50 -1.36 8.36
C ASP A 42 14.96 -1.83 8.43
N GLY A 43 15.57 -2.11 7.27
CA GLY A 43 16.99 -2.43 7.16
C GLY A 43 17.91 -1.30 7.62
N GLU A 44 17.61 -0.05 7.25
CA GLU A 44 18.37 1.12 7.70
C GLU A 44 18.27 1.31 9.21
N LEU A 45 17.09 1.08 9.82
CA LEU A 45 16.91 1.14 11.27
C LEU A 45 17.77 0.09 12.00
N LYS A 46 17.91 -1.11 11.43
CA LYS A 46 18.63 -2.23 12.06
C LYS A 46 20.13 -2.21 11.84
N PHE A 47 20.57 -1.75 10.68
CA PHE A 47 21.95 -1.91 10.23
C PHE A 47 22.65 -0.59 9.85
N GLY A 48 21.89 0.49 9.69
CA GLY A 48 22.41 1.83 9.39
C GLY A 48 22.86 2.60 10.63
N ASP A 49 23.50 3.76 10.41
CA ASP A 49 23.80 4.72 11.48
C ASP A 49 22.70 5.77 11.54
N THR A 50 21.69 5.49 12.36
CA THR A 50 20.52 6.35 12.54
C THR A 50 20.66 7.33 13.71
N THR A 51 21.82 7.36 14.36
CA THR A 51 22.03 8.12 15.59
C THR A 51 21.91 9.63 15.32
N GLY A 52 20.90 10.26 15.91
CA GLY A 52 20.67 11.71 15.77
C GLY A 52 19.98 12.12 14.46
N LEU A 53 19.57 11.16 13.63
CA LEU A 53 18.77 11.42 12.45
C LEU A 53 17.28 11.58 12.80
N THR A 54 16.59 12.40 12.01
CA THR A 54 15.12 12.45 11.98
C THR A 54 14.56 11.29 11.16
N ASN A 55 13.27 10.97 11.34
CA ASN A 55 12.62 9.91 10.55
C ASN A 55 12.70 10.17 9.04
N ALA A 56 12.63 11.44 8.62
CA ALA A 56 12.75 11.81 7.21
C ALA A 56 14.16 11.50 6.67
N GLU A 57 15.20 11.80 7.44
CA GLU A 57 16.60 11.50 7.06
C GLU A 57 16.87 9.99 7.03
N VAL A 58 16.28 9.22 7.96
CA VAL A 58 16.38 7.75 7.92
C VAL A 58 15.74 7.19 6.65
N ILE A 59 14.54 7.68 6.28
CA ILE A 59 13.86 7.25 5.06
C ILE A 59 14.64 7.67 3.80
N GLU A 60 15.21 8.88 3.78
CA GLU A 60 16.06 9.36 2.69
C GLU A 60 17.31 8.49 2.53
N ASN A 61 18.00 8.17 3.63
CA ASN A 61 19.17 7.28 3.63
C ASN A 61 18.80 5.90 3.10
N ALA A 62 17.75 5.29 3.64
CA ALA A 62 17.28 3.97 3.26
C ALA A 62 16.95 3.85 1.76
N THR A 63 16.40 4.91 1.18
CA THR A 63 15.96 4.93 -0.23
C THR A 63 16.99 5.55 -1.18
N SER A 64 18.14 6.02 -0.68
CA SER A 64 19.17 6.70 -1.48
C SER A 64 19.74 5.87 -2.64
N SER A 65 19.77 4.54 -2.49
CA SER A 65 20.22 3.61 -3.54
C SER A 65 19.17 3.38 -4.64
N ASN A 66 17.90 3.73 -4.37
CA ASN A 66 16.77 3.50 -5.26
C ASN A 66 15.69 4.61 -5.12
N PRO A 67 16.06 5.89 -5.32
CA PRO A 67 15.21 7.04 -4.97
C PRO A 67 13.93 7.10 -5.83
N GLU A 68 13.95 6.48 -7.00
CA GLU A 68 12.79 6.35 -7.88
C GLU A 68 11.58 5.65 -7.23
N GLN A 69 11.78 4.82 -6.20
CA GLN A 69 10.68 4.11 -5.55
C GLN A 69 9.72 5.07 -4.85
N LEU A 70 10.22 6.03 -4.07
CA LEU A 70 9.37 7.04 -3.42
C LEU A 70 8.74 8.01 -4.42
N VAL A 71 9.47 8.33 -5.50
CA VAL A 71 8.99 9.27 -6.52
C VAL A 71 7.86 8.67 -7.38
N LYS A 72 7.86 7.36 -7.59
CA LYS A 72 6.83 6.66 -8.38
C LYS A 72 5.49 6.50 -7.64
N LEU A 73 5.50 6.37 -6.31
CA LEU A 73 4.27 6.14 -5.53
C LEU A 73 3.17 7.20 -5.76
N PRO A 74 3.45 8.52 -5.76
CA PRO A 74 2.45 9.53 -6.08
C PRO A 74 1.89 9.47 -7.50
N ASP A 75 2.68 9.01 -8.47
CA ASP A 75 2.21 8.87 -9.86
C ASP A 75 1.32 7.64 -10.01
N LEU A 76 1.71 6.50 -9.45
CA LEU A 76 0.86 5.33 -9.32
C LEU A 76 -0.43 5.65 -8.56
N ALA A 77 -0.37 6.45 -7.49
CA ALA A 77 -1.56 6.86 -6.76
C ALA A 77 -2.59 7.57 -7.67
N LYS A 78 -2.14 8.47 -8.55
CA LYS A 78 -3.02 9.14 -9.52
C LYS A 78 -3.61 8.14 -10.51
N GLU A 79 -2.79 7.24 -11.06
CA GLU A 79 -3.24 6.17 -11.97
C GLU A 79 -4.24 5.21 -11.30
N GLY A 80 -4.10 5.02 -9.99
CA GLY A 80 -4.93 4.19 -9.14
C GLY A 80 -6.24 4.85 -8.66
N ASN A 81 -6.58 6.05 -9.13
CA ASN A 81 -7.71 6.88 -8.65
C ASN A 81 -7.63 7.28 -7.17
N VAL A 82 -6.43 7.40 -6.60
CA VAL A 82 -6.20 7.97 -5.26
C VAL A 82 -6.18 9.48 -5.38
N SER A 83 -7.18 10.15 -4.81
CA SER A 83 -7.39 11.59 -5.00
C SER A 83 -6.57 12.43 -4.02
N ASN A 84 -6.40 11.94 -2.78
CA ASN A 84 -5.72 12.64 -1.71
C ASN A 84 -4.59 11.78 -1.14
N TYR A 85 -3.59 11.48 -1.99
CA TYR A 85 -2.45 10.64 -1.63
C TYR A 85 -1.69 11.18 -0.41
N ARG A 86 -1.48 10.31 0.57
CA ARG A 86 -0.62 10.55 1.74
C ARG A 86 0.12 9.28 2.10
N ILE A 87 1.35 9.43 2.57
CA ILE A 87 2.11 8.37 3.23
C ILE A 87 2.36 8.76 4.69
N ILE A 88 2.17 7.80 5.58
CA ILE A 88 2.43 7.92 7.02
C ILE A 88 3.47 6.87 7.36
N SER A 89 4.45 7.24 8.17
CA SER A 89 5.46 6.33 8.70
C SER A 89 5.53 6.43 10.21
N GLU A 90 5.74 5.31 10.87
CA GLU A 90 6.01 5.21 12.30
C GLU A 90 7.14 4.21 12.54
N PHE A 91 8.06 4.57 13.43
CA PHE A 91 9.13 3.69 13.86
C PHE A 91 8.73 3.07 15.20
N GLN A 92 8.59 1.75 15.21
CA GLN A 92 8.20 0.96 16.38
C GLN A 92 9.41 0.14 16.83
N GLY A 93 10.23 0.73 17.69
CA GLY A 93 11.53 0.16 18.07
C GLY A 93 12.51 0.25 16.91
N ASP A 94 13.05 -0.90 16.50
CA ASP A 94 13.96 -1.06 15.35
C ASP A 94 13.22 -1.44 14.05
N ASN A 95 11.89 -1.31 14.01
CA ASN A 95 11.09 -1.69 12.85
C ASN A 95 10.34 -0.48 12.27
N ALA A 96 10.15 -0.51 10.94
CA ALA A 96 9.39 0.49 10.21
C ALA A 96 7.98 -0.01 9.89
N VAL A 97 6.97 0.81 10.14
CA VAL A 97 5.60 0.62 9.66
C VAL A 97 5.22 1.79 8.78
N MET A 98 4.72 1.50 7.57
CA MET A 98 4.30 2.52 6.62
C MET A 98 2.89 2.26 6.11
N LEU A 99 2.13 3.35 5.94
CA LEU A 99 0.72 3.36 5.56
C LEU A 99 0.50 4.35 4.41
N ILE A 100 -0.16 3.91 3.35
CA ILE A 100 -0.66 4.79 2.28
C ILE A 100 -2.17 5.02 2.46
N CYS A 101 -2.59 6.28 2.27
CA CYS A 101 -3.98 6.71 2.39
C CYS A 101 -4.50 7.49 1.17
N ASP A 102 -5.82 7.48 1.02
CA ASP A 102 -6.62 8.41 0.22
C ASP A 102 -7.41 9.33 1.17
N GLY A 103 -6.81 10.45 1.58
CA GLY A 103 -7.42 11.35 2.56
C GLY A 103 -7.43 10.75 3.96
N ASP A 104 -8.62 10.42 4.47
CA ASP A 104 -8.85 9.76 5.77
C ASP A 104 -9.07 8.24 5.66
N ILE A 105 -8.98 7.68 4.45
CA ILE A 105 -9.14 6.25 4.17
C ILE A 105 -7.76 5.60 4.06
N ALA A 106 -7.50 4.57 4.87
CA ALA A 106 -6.35 3.70 4.70
C ALA A 106 -6.50 2.83 3.45
N LEU A 107 -5.45 2.77 2.63
CA LEU A 107 -5.41 1.92 1.44
C LEU A 107 -4.60 0.67 1.68
N MET A 108 -3.43 0.80 2.31
CA MET A 108 -2.52 -0.33 2.50
C MET A 108 -1.44 -0.01 3.53
N GLU A 109 -1.00 -1.02 4.27
CA GLU A 109 -0.08 -0.89 5.40
C GLU A 109 0.88 -2.08 5.42
N ASP A 110 2.15 -1.83 5.71
CA ASP A 110 3.21 -2.83 5.70
C ASP A 110 4.18 -2.63 6.87
N VAL A 111 4.72 -3.74 7.38
CA VAL A 111 5.86 -3.75 8.30
C VAL A 111 7.07 -4.38 7.63
N GLY A 112 8.20 -3.66 7.61
CA GLY A 112 9.34 -3.99 6.75
C GLY A 112 10.15 -5.22 7.15
N CYS A 113 9.80 -5.91 8.23
CA CYS A 113 10.58 -7.01 8.78
C CYS A 113 10.25 -8.39 8.17
N ASN A 114 9.25 -8.50 7.29
CA ASN A 114 8.81 -9.78 6.73
C ASN A 114 8.72 -9.76 5.20
N THR A 115 8.61 -10.93 4.57
CA THR A 115 8.59 -11.08 3.10
C THR A 115 7.19 -11.05 2.50
N ALA A 116 6.13 -11.15 3.30
CA ALA A 116 4.77 -10.99 2.84
C ALA A 116 4.43 -9.48 2.76
N PHE A 117 3.30 -9.15 2.14
CA PHE A 117 2.70 -7.84 2.29
C PHE A 117 1.62 -7.95 3.36
N ASP A 118 1.60 -7.04 4.33
CA ASP A 118 0.80 -7.26 5.53
C ASP A 118 -0.69 -6.95 5.35
N SER A 119 -1.05 -5.81 4.75
CA SER A 119 -2.45 -5.37 4.72
C SER A 119 -2.83 -4.52 3.51
N GLY A 120 -3.78 -5.04 2.72
CA GLY A 120 -4.44 -4.32 1.62
C GLY A 120 -5.89 -3.99 1.94
N TYR A 121 -6.19 -2.72 2.19
CA TYR A 121 -7.51 -2.21 2.60
C TYR A 121 -8.36 -1.70 1.42
N TRP A 122 -7.77 -1.50 0.24
CA TRP A 122 -8.45 -0.89 -0.92
C TRP A 122 -9.64 -1.69 -1.47
N HIS A 123 -9.75 -2.98 -1.16
CA HIS A 123 -10.90 -3.81 -1.56
C HIS A 123 -12.17 -3.51 -0.73
N ALA A 124 -12.02 -2.98 0.49
CA ALA A 124 -13.12 -2.67 1.40
C ALA A 124 -12.83 -1.40 2.23
N PRO A 125 -12.62 -0.24 1.56
CA PRO A 125 -12.13 0.97 2.20
C PRO A 125 -13.09 1.47 3.28
N GLN A 126 -12.53 1.86 4.43
CA GLN A 126 -13.28 2.39 5.57
C GLN A 126 -12.94 3.88 5.77
N PRO A 127 -13.93 4.77 5.92
CA PRO A 127 -13.68 6.16 6.34
C PRO A 127 -13.01 6.24 7.72
N ASN A 128 -12.27 7.31 7.98
CA ASN A 128 -11.53 7.55 9.23
C ASN A 128 -10.61 6.38 9.66
N SER A 129 -10.04 5.65 8.70
CA SER A 129 -9.14 4.51 8.96
C SER A 129 -7.68 4.84 8.74
N CYS A 130 -7.34 6.04 8.23
CA CYS A 130 -5.97 6.47 7.94
C CYS A 130 -5.16 6.73 9.23
N GLN A 131 -4.81 5.64 9.91
CA GLN A 131 -3.95 5.57 11.08
C GLN A 131 -3.23 4.22 11.08
N ILE A 132 -2.01 4.20 11.60
CA ILE A 132 -1.24 2.95 11.72
C ILE A 132 -1.93 2.01 12.72
N THR A 133 -2.04 0.73 12.35
CA THR A 133 -2.69 -0.32 13.13
C THR A 133 -1.81 -1.55 13.35
N LEU A 134 -0.80 -1.76 12.50
CA LEU A 134 0.13 -2.86 12.68
C LEU A 134 1.03 -2.62 13.91
N ASP A 135 1.25 -3.70 14.65
CA ASP A 135 2.13 -3.76 15.81
C ASP A 135 3.36 -4.59 15.43
N ALA A 136 4.46 -3.91 15.14
CA ALA A 136 5.69 -4.54 14.67
C ALA A 136 6.19 -5.58 15.68
N ALA A 137 6.03 -5.36 16.99
CA ALA A 137 6.48 -6.33 18.01
C ALA A 137 5.68 -7.66 17.98
N LYS A 138 4.48 -7.67 17.39
CA LYS A 138 3.68 -8.89 17.21
C LYS A 138 3.97 -9.62 15.89
N ILE A 139 4.41 -8.89 14.87
CA ILE A 139 4.59 -9.40 13.52
C ILE A 139 6.05 -9.80 13.29
N CYS A 140 6.97 -8.92 13.69
CA CYS A 140 8.40 -9.15 13.57
C CYS A 140 8.85 -10.14 14.64
N SER A 141 9.33 -11.30 14.16
CA SER A 141 9.99 -12.28 15.03
C SER A 141 11.44 -11.87 15.20
N ASN A 142 11.70 -11.04 16.20
CA ASN A 142 13.07 -10.67 16.60
C ASN A 142 13.75 -11.77 17.41
#